data_AF-A0A183DLW2-F1
#
_entry.id   AF-A0A183DLW2-F1
#
_cell.length_a   1.000
_cell.length_b   1.000
_cell.length_c   1.000
_cell.angle_alpha   90.00
_cell.angle_beta   90.00
_cell.angle_gamma   90.00
#
_symmetry.space_group_name_H-M   'P 1'
#
loop_
_entity.id
_entity.type
_entity.pdbx_description
1 polymer ?
#
loop_
_entity_poly.entity_id
_entity_poly.type
_entity_poly.pdbx_seq_one_letter_code
_entity_poly.pdbx_strand_id
1 'polypeptide(L)' 'MVDCEDTMVSLTFKTRKPFTGRVYVRGLADDDRCSRNFASNVDQNKFSMMIQNGDCTMQRQRVTGSLEVSEFSSIPVNIF' A
#
# COMPACT_ATOMS: atom_id res chain seq x y z
N MET A 1 -3.82 3.13 8.35
CA MET A 1 -2.85 2.45 9.23
C MET A 1 -1.88 1.71 8.33
N VAL A 2 -0.61 1.77 8.66
CA VAL A 2 0.46 1.09 7.93
C VAL A 2 1.15 0.17 8.93
N ASP A 3 1.19 -1.11 8.63
CA ASP A 3 1.86 -2.13 9.43
C ASP A 3 3.02 -2.69 8.59
N CYS A 4 4.24 -2.45 9.05
CA CYS A 4 5.44 -2.95 8.39
C CYS A 4 5.93 -4.20 9.13
N GLU A 5 5.75 -5.36 8.52
CA GLU A 5 6.29 -6.63 9.00
C GLU A 5 7.63 -6.94 8.30
N ASP A 6 8.31 -7.99 8.76
CA ASP A 6 9.63 -8.38 8.25
C ASP A 6 9.65 -8.65 6.74
N THR A 7 8.56 -9.21 6.21
CA THR A 7 8.44 -9.66 4.82
C THR A 7 7.36 -8.93 4.02
N MET A 8 6.53 -8.11 4.64
CA MET A 8 5.43 -7.43 3.96
C MET A 8 5.03 -6.12 4.62
N VAL A 9 4.36 -5.27 3.86
CA VAL A 9 3.70 -4.07 4.35
C VAL A 9 2.19 -4.22 4.14
N SER A 10 1.44 -4.07 5.22
CA SER A 10 -0.02 -4.03 5.20
C SER A 10 -0.49 -2.58 5.31
N LEU A 11 -1.37 -2.19 4.39
CA LEU A 11 -1.97 -0.88 4.32
C LEU A 11 -3.46 -1.04 4.58
N THR A 12 -3.93 -0.46 5.67
CA THR A 12 -5.34 -0.47 6.05
C THR A 12 -5.93 0.92 5.91
N PHE A 13 -6.93 1.05 5.06
CA PHE A 13 -7.65 2.29 4.81
C PHE A 13 -9.00 2.24 5.51
N LYS A 14 -9.41 3.38 6.06
CA LYS A 14 -10.75 3.59 6.59
C LYS A 14 -11.33 4.86 5.96
N THR A 15 -12.38 4.71 5.18
CA THR A 15 -13.05 5.79 4.47
C THR A 15 -14.32 6.22 5.23
N ARG A 16 -14.80 7.44 4.98
CA ARG A 16 -16.05 7.92 5.60
C ARG A 16 -17.29 7.22 5.04
N LYS A 17 -17.26 6.90 3.74
CA LYS A 17 -18.30 6.14 3.03
C LYS A 17 -17.73 4.81 2.55
N PRO A 18 -18.56 3.77 2.32
CA PRO A 18 -18.11 2.56 1.66
C PRO A 18 -17.38 2.91 0.36
N PHE A 19 -16.24 2.27 0.16
CA PHE A 19 -15.39 2.50 -0.99
C PHE A 19 -15.60 1.35 -1.98
N THR A 20 -15.95 1.70 -3.21
CA THR A 20 -16.01 0.76 -4.33
C THR A 20 -15.08 1.31 -5.40
N GLY A 21 -14.09 0.52 -5.77
CA GLY A 21 -13.00 1.02 -6.61
C GLY A 21 -11.78 0.11 -6.58
N ARG A 22 -10.69 0.59 -7.17
CA ARG A 22 -9.42 -0.14 -7.24
C ARG A 22 -8.34 0.65 -6.53
N VAL A 23 -7.56 -0.05 -5.71
CA VAL A 23 -6.36 0.49 -5.10
C VAL A 23 -5.15 -0.22 -5.68
N TYR A 24 -4.17 0.56 -6.10
CA TYR A 24 -2.98 0.01 -6.75
C TYR A 24 -1.74 0.86 -6.55
N VAL A 25 -0.56 0.24 -6.63
CA VAL A 25 0.71 0.95 -6.67
C VAL A 25 0.86 1.67 -8.02
N ARG A 26 1.21 2.95 -7.99
CA ARG A 26 1.35 3.81 -9.17
C ARG A 26 2.22 3.13 -10.22
N GLY A 27 1.69 3.02 -11.45
CA GLY A 27 2.36 2.37 -12.58
C GLY A 27 2.16 0.85 -12.64
N LEU A 28 1.48 0.23 -11.68
CA LEU A 28 1.29 -1.22 -11.56
C LEU A 28 -0.18 -1.60 -11.35
N ALA A 29 -1.10 -0.90 -12.02
CA ALA A 29 -2.55 -1.14 -11.92
C ALA A 29 -2.96 -2.52 -12.47
N ASP A 30 -2.18 -3.04 -13.41
CA ASP A 30 -2.40 -4.31 -14.12
C ASP A 30 -1.67 -5.49 -13.47
N ASP A 31 -0.77 -5.25 -12.50
CA ASP A 31 -0.14 -6.32 -11.73
C ASP A 31 -1.03 -6.66 -10.53
N ASP A 32 -1.61 -7.86 -10.55
CA ASP A 32 -2.47 -8.35 -9.47
C ASP A 32 -1.73 -8.46 -8.14
N ARG A 33 -0.41 -8.45 -8.06
CA ARG A 33 0.30 -8.37 -6.76
C ARG A 33 0.24 -6.98 -6.15
N CYS A 34 0.09 -5.96 -7.00
CA CYS A 34 0.16 -4.55 -6.64
C CYS A 34 -1.19 -3.84 -6.77
N SER A 35 -2.24 -4.58 -7.10
CA SER A 35 -3.57 -4.09 -7.41
C SER A 35 -4.63 -4.90 -6.68
N ARG A 36 -5.60 -4.22 -6.08
CA ARG A 36 -6.73 -4.82 -5.37
C ARG A 36 -8.01 -4.12 -5.78
N ASN A 37 -8.99 -4.90 -6.23
CA ASN A 37 -10.32 -4.41 -6.55
C ASN A 37 -11.26 -4.62 -5.36
N PHE A 38 -11.95 -3.57 -4.96
CA PHE A 38 -12.89 -3.53 -3.84
C PHE A 38 -14.34 -3.32 -4.32
N ALA A 39 -14.67 -3.73 -5.55
CA ALA A 39 -16.03 -3.67 -6.09
C ALA A 39 -17.09 -4.35 -5.21
N SER A 40 -16.70 -5.41 -4.47
CA SER A 40 -17.60 -6.17 -3.59
C SER A 40 -17.75 -5.57 -2.18
N ASN A 41 -17.03 -4.49 -1.84
CA ASN A 41 -17.04 -3.87 -0.50
C ASN A 41 -18.12 -2.80 -0.35
N VAL A 42 -19.33 -3.08 -0.83
CA VAL A 42 -20.44 -2.11 -0.92
C VAL A 42 -20.88 -1.59 0.46
N ASP A 43 -20.68 -2.38 1.52
CA ASP A 43 -21.06 -2.02 2.90
C ASP A 43 -19.85 -1.82 3.83
N GLN A 44 -18.62 -2.01 3.34
CA GLN A 44 -17.41 -1.91 4.17
C GLN A 44 -16.73 -0.58 3.97
N ASN A 45 -16.50 0.14 5.07
CA ASN A 45 -15.74 1.38 5.09
C ASN A 45 -14.27 1.18 5.48
N LYS A 46 -13.85 -0.07 5.67
CA LYS A 46 -12.48 -0.46 6.01
C LYS A 46 -12.03 -1.51 5.02
N PHE A 47 -10.86 -1.32 4.43
CA PHE A 47 -10.26 -2.29 3.53
C PHE A 47 -8.74 -2.30 3.70
N SER A 48 -8.12 -3.42 3.34
CA SER A 48 -6.67 -3.62 3.51
C SER A 48 -6.06 -4.19 2.24
N MET A 49 -4.83 -3.79 1.96
CA MET A 49 -3.98 -4.38 0.92
C MET A 49 -2.62 -4.74 1.53
N MET A 50 -2.05 -5.85 1.09
CA MET A 50 -0.74 -6.31 1.52
C MET A 50 0.19 -6.35 0.31
N ILE A 51 1.40 -5.82 0.48
CA ILE A 51 2.47 -5.84 -0.51
C ILE A 51 3.66 -6.55 0.11
N GLN A 52 4.23 -7.55 -0.58
CA GLN A 52 5.45 -8.19 -0.10
C GLN A 52 6.68 -7.32 -0.33
N ASN A 53 7.67 -7.46 0.54
CA ASN A 53 8.94 -6.76 0.41
C ASN A 53 9.65 -7.20 -0.88
N GLY A 54 9.90 -6.25 -1.78
CA GLY A 54 10.49 -6.51 -3.10
C GLY A 54 9.46 -6.61 -4.23
N ASP A 55 8.18 -6.73 -3.92
CA ASP A 55 7.12 -6.54 -4.92
C ASP A 55 6.88 -5.04 -5.19
N CYS A 56 6.14 -4.76 -6.26
CA CYS A 56 5.66 -3.43 -6.60
C CYS A 56 6.72 -2.34 -6.77
N THR A 57 7.91 -2.72 -7.28
CA THR A 57 9.07 -1.84 -7.48
C THR A 57 9.51 -1.09 -6.22
N MET A 58 9.17 -1.64 -5.04
CA MET A 58 9.43 -1.02 -3.75
C MET A 58 10.94 -0.82 -3.55
N GLN A 59 11.36 0.44 -3.44
CA GLN A 59 12.77 0.80 -3.23
C GLN A 59 13.10 0.77 -1.73
N ARG A 60 14.09 -0.03 -1.35
CA ARG A 60 14.63 -0.04 0.01
C ARG A 60 15.81 0.93 0.08
N GLN A 61 15.69 1.98 0.87
CA GLN A 61 16.83 2.83 1.19
C GLN A 61 17.52 2.31 2.44
N ARG A 62 18.83 2.07 2.35
CA ARG A 62 19.66 1.74 3.52
C ARG A 62 20.22 3.04 4.07
N VAL A 63 19.82 3.40 5.29
CA VAL A 63 20.38 4.54 6.00
C VAL A 63 21.57 4.05 6.83
N THR A 64 22.73 4.67 6.64
CA THR A 64 23.95 4.41 7.43
C THR A 64 24.43 5.75 8.00
N GLY A 65 24.05 6.06 9.25
CA GLY A 65 24.33 7.33 9.92
C GLY A 65 23.36 7.62 11.07
N SER A 66 23.62 8.65 11.88
CA SER A 66 22.64 9.14 12.88
C SER A 66 21.37 9.56 12.16
N LEU A 67 20.22 9.06 12.65
CA LEU A 67 18.88 9.28 12.10
C LEU A 67 18.49 10.77 12.15
N GLU A 68 19.06 11.58 11.27
CA GLU A 68 18.37 12.74 10.75
C GLU A 68 17.33 12.19 9.77
N VAL A 69 16.06 12.41 10.08
CA VAL A 69 14.86 11.89 9.41
C VAL A 69 15.01 11.95 7.88
N SER A 70 15.54 10.87 7.30
CA SER A 70 15.78 10.73 5.87
C SER A 70 14.73 9.79 5.31
N GLU A 71 14.19 10.17 4.16
CA GLU A 71 12.88 9.79 3.63
C GLU A 71 12.56 8.29 3.73
N PHE A 72 11.38 8.01 4.28
CA PHE A 72 10.80 6.68 4.41
C PHE A 72 10.60 6.01 3.05
N SER A 73 10.69 4.68 2.99
CA SER A 73 10.31 3.91 1.79
C SER A 73 8.89 4.31 1.35
N SER A 74 8.80 5.02 0.22
CA SER A 74 7.53 5.53 -0.30
C SER A 74 6.98 4.54 -1.32
N ILE A 75 5.86 3.90 -0.99
CA ILE A 75 5.05 3.17 -1.97
C ILE A 75 3.96 4.14 -2.43
N PRO A 76 4.02 4.67 -3.66
CA PRO A 76 2.99 5.56 -4.17
C PRO A 76 1.72 4.76 -4.48
N VAL A 77 0.75 4.77 -3.56
CA VAL A 77 -0.53 4.06 -3.72
C VAL A 77 -1.60 5.03 -4.21
N ASN A 78 -2.32 4.66 -5.27
CA ASN A 78 -3.48 5.39 -5.77
C ASN A 78 -4.78 4.67 -5.43
N ILE A 79 -5.82 5.45 -5.14
CA ILE A 79 -7.17 4.99 -4.82
C ILE A 79 -8.12 5.64 -5.84
N PHE A 80 -8.78 4.83 -6.67
CA PHE A 80 -9.77 5.26 -7.66
C PHE A 80 -11.11 4.58 -7.42
#